data_AF-A0AAV5CAJ0-F1
#
_entry.id   AF-A0AAV5CAJ0-F1
#
_cell.length_a   1.000
_cell.length_b   1.000
_cell.length_c   1.000
_cell.angle_alpha   90.00
_cell.angle_beta   90.00
_cell.angle_gamma   90.00
#
_symmetry.space_group_name_H-M   'P 1'
#
loop_
_entity.id
_entity.type
_entity.pdbx_description
1 polymer ?
#
loop_
_entity_poly.entity_id
_entity_poly.type
_entity_poly.pdbx_seq_one_letter_code
_entity_poly.pdbx_strand_id
1 'polypeptide(L)'
;MGAMEAVLVSGTLKIVVMKLALLITKEFNSIGGLAKDLEDLQDLVVSINSWLDKVGDQAIRHDESSNWLKQLRDAAYDAEDLVHEFHMEAEKLDVHAVGLNNTVIKYLRRKPKSAVIKCKIAHKVKEIKKRFDAIVKGRSDYKTITNSTTVDHHAPLISKTIGEVSTLLMWMRHQYLGGTN
;
A
#
# COMPACT_ATOMS: atom_id res chain seq x y z
N MET A 1 15.11 -16.81 -16.83
CA MET A 1 15.31 -15.57 -16.06
C MET A 1 13.99 -14.92 -15.65
N GLY A 2 12.94 -14.96 -16.48
CA GLY A 2 11.62 -14.36 -16.18
C GLY A 2 10.90 -14.88 -14.91
N ALA A 3 10.83 -16.20 -14.68
CA ALA A 3 10.11 -16.78 -13.55
C ALA A 3 10.53 -16.24 -12.17
N MET A 4 11.84 -16.10 -11.95
CA MET A 4 12.38 -15.54 -10.70
C MET A 4 11.99 -14.07 -10.52
N GLU A 5 11.93 -13.29 -11.61
CA GLU A 5 11.51 -11.88 -11.53
C GLU A 5 10.04 -11.76 -11.16
N ALA A 6 9.14 -12.57 -11.73
CA ALA A 6 7.71 -12.50 -11.36
C ALA A 6 7.47 -12.91 -9.90
N VAL A 7 8.21 -13.92 -9.39
CA VAL A 7 8.14 -14.30 -7.98
C VAL A 7 8.60 -13.15 -7.08
N LEU A 8 9.70 -12.48 -7.46
CA LEU A 8 10.19 -11.30 -6.73
C LEU A 8 9.16 -10.17 -6.73
N VAL A 9 8.61 -9.83 -7.90
CA VAL A 9 7.58 -8.78 -8.03
C VAL A 9 6.31 -9.14 -7.25
N SER A 10 5.82 -10.37 -7.33
CA SER A 10 4.68 -10.85 -6.54
C SER A 10 4.95 -10.69 -5.04
N GLY A 11 6.15 -11.06 -4.57
CA GLY A 11 6.58 -10.86 -3.20
C GLY A 11 6.55 -9.39 -2.78
N THR A 12 7.11 -8.49 -3.59
CA THR A 12 7.09 -7.04 -3.32
C THR A 12 5.66 -6.49 -3.29
N LEU A 13 4.79 -6.89 -4.22
CA LEU A 13 3.40 -6.46 -4.24
C LEU A 13 2.63 -6.96 -2.99
N LYS A 14 2.91 -8.18 -2.48
CA LYS A 14 2.31 -8.68 -1.22
C LYS A 14 2.70 -7.77 -0.03
N ILE A 15 3.96 -7.36 0.04
CA ILE A 15 4.44 -6.42 1.06
C ILE A 15 3.69 -5.08 0.96
N VAL A 16 3.53 -4.54 -0.25
CA VAL A 16 2.77 -3.30 -0.48
C VAL A 16 1.32 -3.45 -0.02
N VAL A 17 0.63 -4.54 -0.36
CA VAL A 17 -0.76 -4.80 0.10
C VAL A 17 -0.86 -4.79 1.63
N MET A 18 0.08 -5.45 2.32
CA MET A 18 0.12 -5.47 3.78
C MET A 18 0.32 -4.08 4.35
N LYS A 19 1.27 -3.31 3.79
CA LYS A 19 1.54 -1.94 4.22
C LYS A 19 0.32 -1.02 4.00
N LEU A 20 -0.36 -1.13 2.87
CA LEU A 20 -1.59 -0.37 2.61
C LEU A 20 -2.72 -0.74 3.58
N ALA A 21 -2.88 -2.01 3.94
CA ALA A 21 -3.84 -2.46 4.96
C ALA A 21 -3.57 -1.78 6.32
N LEU A 22 -2.29 -1.70 6.69
CA LEU A 22 -1.86 -0.99 7.91
C LEU A 22 -2.19 0.50 7.85
N LEU A 23 -2.01 1.16 6.69
CA LEU A 23 -2.37 2.57 6.52
C LEU A 23 -3.88 2.82 6.63
N ILE A 24 -4.69 1.95 6.03
CA ILE A 24 -6.16 2.03 6.09
C ILE A 24 -6.64 1.91 7.54
N THR A 25 -6.01 1.03 8.34
CA THR A 25 -6.37 0.80 9.75
C THR A 25 -5.84 1.86 10.73
N LYS A 26 -4.70 2.52 10.44
CA LYS A 26 -4.01 3.49 11.33
C LYS A 26 -4.52 4.95 11.25
N GLU A 27 -5.83 5.19 11.20
CA GLU A 27 -6.44 6.52 11.46
C GLU A 27 -6.46 7.59 10.33
N PHE A 28 -6.30 7.28 9.04
CA PHE A 28 -6.51 8.29 7.97
C PHE A 28 -7.95 8.44 7.48
N ASN A 29 -8.93 7.88 8.21
CA ASN A 29 -10.37 8.14 8.06
C ASN A 29 -10.75 9.63 8.21
N SER A 30 -9.85 10.46 8.73
CA SER A 30 -10.09 11.89 8.95
C SER A 30 -10.03 12.76 7.68
N ILE A 31 -9.52 12.26 6.54
CA ILE A 31 -9.62 12.96 5.25
C ILE A 31 -10.67 12.25 4.40
N GLY A 32 -11.74 12.96 4.04
CA GLY A 32 -12.69 12.45 3.06
C GLY A 32 -12.00 12.11 1.75
N GLY A 33 -12.02 10.84 1.37
CA GLY A 33 -11.47 10.34 0.10
C GLY A 33 -10.14 9.60 0.19
N LEU A 34 -9.26 9.90 1.16
CA LEU A 34 -7.96 9.21 1.22
C LEU A 34 -8.09 7.73 1.56
N ALA A 35 -8.98 7.38 2.49
CA ALA A 35 -9.24 5.98 2.82
C ALA A 35 -9.70 5.19 1.59
N LYS A 36 -10.61 5.77 0.80
CA LYS A 36 -11.08 5.16 -0.46
C LYS A 36 -9.97 5.06 -1.50
N ASP A 37 -9.14 6.08 -1.66
CA ASP A 37 -8.01 6.06 -2.59
C ASP A 37 -6.99 4.98 -2.21
N LEU A 38 -6.75 4.75 -0.90
CA LEU A 38 -5.89 3.68 -0.39
C LEU A 38 -6.49 2.28 -0.60
N GLU A 39 -7.79 2.11 -0.33
CA GLU A 39 -8.52 0.87 -0.61
C GLU A 39 -8.48 0.52 -2.10
N ASP A 40 -8.79 1.49 -2.97
CA ASP A 40 -8.75 1.28 -4.42
C ASP A 40 -7.35 0.88 -4.91
N LEU A 41 -6.31 1.52 -4.37
CA LEU A 41 -4.93 1.17 -4.69
C LEU A 41 -4.60 -0.25 -4.19
N GLN A 42 -5.03 -0.60 -2.98
CA GLN A 42 -4.85 -1.93 -2.43
C GLN A 42 -5.53 -3.00 -3.30
N ASP A 43 -6.79 -2.79 -3.66
CA ASP A 43 -7.58 -3.71 -4.50
C ASP A 43 -6.91 -3.92 -5.87
N LEU A 44 -6.40 -2.84 -6.47
CA LEU A 44 -5.67 -2.90 -7.74
C LEU A 44 -4.41 -3.76 -7.62
N VAL A 45 -3.62 -3.54 -6.57
CA VAL A 45 -2.38 -4.31 -6.33
C VAL A 45 -2.68 -5.78 -6.04
N VAL A 46 -3.73 -6.08 -5.27
CA VAL A 46 -4.21 -7.46 -5.03
C VAL A 46 -4.63 -8.14 -6.32
N SER A 47 -5.34 -7.43 -7.19
CA SER A 47 -5.78 -7.95 -8.49
C SER A 47 -4.60 -8.28 -9.39
N ILE A 48 -3.58 -7.41 -9.46
CA ILE A 48 -2.32 -7.66 -10.19
C ILE A 48 -1.61 -8.89 -9.64
N ASN A 49 -1.52 -9.02 -8.33
CA ASN A 49 -0.85 -10.15 -7.68
C ASN A 49 -1.57 -11.48 -7.97
N SER A 50 -2.90 -11.48 -7.86
CA SER A 50 -3.75 -12.62 -8.19
C SER A 50 -3.61 -13.03 -9.66
N TRP A 51 -3.48 -12.04 -10.54
CA TRP A 51 -3.22 -12.29 -11.95
C TRP A 51 -1.86 -12.96 -12.15
N LEU A 52 -0.79 -12.44 -11.53
CA LEU A 52 0.57 -13.01 -11.57
C LEU A 52 0.59 -14.48 -11.08
N ASP A 53 -0.11 -14.77 -9.99
CA ASP A 53 -0.19 -16.12 -9.43
C ASP A 53 -0.95 -17.08 -10.38
N LYS A 54 -1.95 -16.60 -11.13
CA LYS A 54 -2.73 -17.42 -12.09
C LYS A 54 -1.97 -17.75 -13.37
N VAL A 55 -1.25 -16.78 -13.91
CA VAL A 55 -0.52 -16.93 -15.17
C VAL A 55 0.83 -17.63 -14.99
N GLY A 56 1.36 -17.67 -13.76
CA GLY A 56 2.62 -18.34 -13.43
C GLY A 56 3.75 -17.97 -14.41
N ASP A 57 4.48 -18.97 -14.88
CA ASP A 57 5.59 -18.77 -15.82
C ASP A 57 5.14 -18.30 -17.21
N GLN A 58 3.86 -18.47 -17.56
CA GLN A 58 3.34 -18.03 -18.85
C GLN A 58 3.24 -16.51 -18.95
N ALA A 59 3.17 -15.78 -17.83
CA ALA A 59 3.22 -14.32 -17.83
C ALA A 59 4.47 -13.76 -18.51
N ILE A 60 5.55 -14.54 -18.65
CA ILE A 60 6.93 -14.05 -18.71
C ILE A 60 7.70 -14.63 -19.90
N ARG A 61 6.98 -15.19 -20.87
CA ARG A 61 7.58 -15.87 -22.03
C ARG A 61 8.17 -14.91 -23.07
N HIS A 62 7.95 -13.60 -22.94
CA HIS A 62 8.36 -12.58 -23.91
C HIS A 62 8.99 -11.35 -23.24
N ASP A 63 9.84 -10.61 -23.96
CA ASP A 63 10.56 -9.42 -23.45
C ASP A 63 9.61 -8.32 -22.95
N GLU A 64 8.44 -8.18 -23.60
CA GLU A 64 7.37 -7.26 -23.17
C GLU A 64 6.93 -7.54 -21.72
N SER A 65 6.91 -8.81 -21.33
CA SER A 65 6.59 -9.23 -19.97
C SER A 65 7.66 -8.84 -18.96
N SER A 66 8.93 -8.92 -19.32
CA SER A 66 10.02 -8.51 -18.43
C SER A 66 9.99 -7.00 -18.18
N ASN A 67 9.76 -6.20 -19.22
CA ASN A 67 9.57 -4.75 -19.05
C ASN A 67 8.34 -4.42 -18.19
N TRP A 68 7.24 -5.15 -18.39
CA TRP A 68 6.03 -4.97 -17.59
C TRP A 68 6.24 -5.31 -16.10
N LEU A 69 6.92 -6.44 -15.81
CA LEU A 69 7.28 -6.81 -14.43
C LEU A 69 8.20 -5.76 -13.77
N LYS A 70 9.17 -5.24 -14.52
CA LYS A 70 10.04 -4.16 -14.04
C LYS A 70 9.23 -2.92 -13.66
N GLN A 71 8.28 -2.51 -14.51
CA GLN A 71 7.41 -1.37 -14.23
C GLN A 71 6.53 -1.59 -12.99
N LEU A 72 6.00 -2.80 -12.79
CA LEU A 72 5.26 -3.15 -11.58
C LEU A 72 6.12 -3.08 -10.32
N ARG A 73 7.35 -3.60 -10.38
CA ARG A 73 8.31 -3.51 -9.28
C ARG A 73 8.62 -2.06 -8.93
N ASP A 74 8.89 -1.24 -9.93
CA ASP A 74 9.21 0.17 -9.71
C ASP A 74 8.01 0.95 -9.12
N ALA A 75 6.77 0.64 -9.55
CA ALA A 75 5.57 1.21 -8.95
C ALA A 75 5.32 0.69 -7.51
N ALA A 76 5.72 -0.54 -7.22
CA ALA A 76 5.66 -1.10 -5.87
C ALA A 76 6.64 -0.37 -4.94
N TYR A 77 7.86 -0.04 -5.41
CA TYR A 77 8.79 0.77 -4.64
C TYR A 77 8.26 2.18 -4.34
N ASP A 78 7.61 2.85 -5.29
CA ASP A 78 6.93 4.13 -5.01
C ASP A 78 5.88 3.99 -3.88
N ALA A 79 5.16 2.88 -3.85
CA ALA A 79 4.18 2.58 -2.80
C ALA A 79 4.84 2.29 -1.45
N GLU A 80 6.01 1.66 -1.44
CA GLU A 80 6.79 1.50 -0.21
C GLU A 80 7.32 2.85 0.31
N ASP A 81 7.82 3.71 -0.57
CA ASP A 81 8.29 5.04 -0.23
C ASP A 81 7.18 5.91 0.37
N LEU A 82 5.95 5.79 -0.16
CA LEU A 82 4.77 6.43 0.43
C LEU A 82 4.55 6.00 1.89
N VAL A 83 4.73 4.71 2.20
CA VAL A 83 4.54 4.16 3.55
C VAL A 83 5.64 4.64 4.49
N HIS A 84 6.89 4.75 4.02
CA HIS A 84 7.99 5.31 4.80
C HIS A 84 7.75 6.80 5.11
N GLU A 85 7.32 7.58 4.11
CA GLU A 85 6.99 8.99 4.30
C GLU A 85 5.82 9.16 5.29
N PHE A 86 4.82 8.27 5.21
CA PHE A 86 3.75 8.24 6.20
C PHE A 86 4.26 8.06 7.63
N HIS A 87 5.16 7.10 7.85
CA HIS A 87 5.70 6.81 9.18
C HIS A 87 6.44 8.03 9.74
N MET A 88 7.29 8.64 8.91
CA MET A 88 8.06 9.82 9.27
C MET A 88 7.16 11.03 9.57
N GLU A 89 6.07 11.21 8.82
CA GLU A 89 5.12 12.31 9.06
C GLU A 89 4.22 12.06 10.29
N ALA A 90 3.91 10.80 10.61
CA ALA A 90 3.21 10.45 11.85
C ALA A 90 4.06 10.78 13.09
N GLU A 91 5.36 10.50 13.05
CA GLU A 91 6.30 10.87 14.13
C GLU A 91 6.44 12.39 14.30
N LYS A 92 6.51 13.16 13.20
CA LYS A 92 6.58 14.64 13.27
C LYS A 92 5.37 15.28 13.95
N LEU A 93 4.20 14.66 13.83
CA LEU A 93 2.99 15.11 14.50
C LEU A 93 3.03 14.83 16.02
N ASP A 94 3.74 13.79 16.45
CA ASP A 94 3.89 13.38 17.85
C ASP A 94 4.97 14.20 18.58
N VAL A 95 6.14 14.40 17.96
CA VAL A 95 7.30 15.10 18.56
C VAL A 95 7.03 16.59 18.82
N HIS A 96 6.15 17.24 18.06
CA HIS A 96 5.84 18.67 18.23
C HIS A 96 4.84 18.98 19.38
N ALA A 97 4.61 18.03 20.29
CA ALA A 97 3.77 18.20 21.47
C ALA A 97 4.43 18.96 22.63
N VAL A 98 5.76 18.94 22.69
CA VAL A 98 6.57 19.50 23.78
C VAL A 98 7.05 20.89 23.42
N GLY A 99 6.52 21.91 24.09
CA GLY A 99 7.03 23.29 24.01
C GLY A 99 6.15 24.24 23.18
N LEU A 100 5.17 24.86 23.84
CA LEU A 100 4.73 26.27 23.69
C LEU A 100 3.33 26.42 24.30
N ASN A 101 3.29 27.19 25.40
CA ASN A 101 2.14 27.37 26.27
C ASN A 101 1.17 28.45 25.73
N ASN A 102 0.45 28.15 24.63
CA ASN A 102 -0.79 28.87 24.31
C ASN A 102 -1.74 27.99 23.48
N THR A 103 -2.85 27.57 24.11
CA THR A 103 -3.81 26.59 23.58
C THR A 103 -4.42 27.03 22.26
N VAL A 104 -4.73 28.32 22.05
CA VAL A 104 -5.43 28.76 20.82
C VAL A 104 -4.51 28.75 19.58
N ILE A 105 -3.27 29.23 19.72
CA ILE A 105 -2.27 29.26 18.64
C ILE A 105 -1.80 27.83 18.29
N LYS A 106 -1.73 26.93 19.29
CA LYS A 106 -1.39 25.52 19.12
C LYS A 106 -2.42 24.80 18.25
N TYR A 107 -3.72 25.05 18.44
CA TYR A 107 -4.78 24.44 17.63
C TYR A 107 -4.83 25.02 16.21
N LEU A 108 -4.70 26.34 16.07
CA LEU A 108 -4.78 27.02 14.77
C LEU A 108 -3.58 26.72 13.86
N ARG A 109 -2.38 26.43 14.41
CA ARG A 109 -1.20 26.01 13.63
C ARG A 109 -1.13 24.50 13.35
N ARG A 110 -1.73 23.65 14.18
CA ARG A 110 -1.70 22.18 14.03
C ARG A 110 -2.60 21.67 12.91
N LYS A 111 -3.82 22.21 12.81
CA LYS A 111 -4.81 21.84 11.77
C LYS A 111 -4.31 22.04 10.33
N PRO A 112 -3.73 23.19 9.94
CA PRO A 112 -3.26 23.39 8.57
C PRO A 112 -2.01 22.57 8.23
N LYS A 113 -1.05 22.41 9.16
CA LYS A 113 0.14 21.57 8.92
C LYS A 113 -0.21 20.10 8.70
N SER A 114 -1.11 19.56 9.52
CA SER A 114 -1.62 18.19 9.35
C SER A 114 -2.38 18.04 8.03
N ALA A 115 -3.22 19.02 7.65
CA ALA A 115 -3.97 18.99 6.39
C ALA A 115 -3.07 19.02 5.15
N VAL A 116 -2.00 19.84 5.14
CA VAL A 116 -1.05 19.89 4.01
C VAL A 116 -0.32 18.56 3.82
N ILE A 117 0.15 17.96 4.91
CA ILE A 117 0.78 16.63 4.90
C ILE A 117 -0.20 15.58 4.35
N LYS A 118 -1.42 15.59 4.89
CA LYS A 118 -2.54 14.76 4.49
C LYS A 118 -2.88 14.89 2.99
N CYS A 119 -2.92 16.12 2.46
CA CYS A 119 -3.12 16.38 1.03
C CYS A 119 -1.95 15.89 0.17
N LYS A 120 -0.70 16.04 0.65
CA LYS A 120 0.49 15.54 -0.05
C LYS A 120 0.47 14.01 -0.18
N ILE A 121 0.15 13.32 0.92
CA ILE A 121 -0.03 11.86 0.93
C ILE A 121 -1.14 11.45 -0.04
N ALA A 122 -2.30 12.12 0.02
CA ALA A 122 -3.42 11.83 -0.88
C ALA A 122 -3.08 12.03 -2.35
N HIS A 123 -2.31 13.08 -2.68
CA HIS A 123 -1.83 13.28 -4.03
C HIS A 123 -0.91 12.13 -4.49
N LYS A 124 0.03 11.70 -3.65
CA LYS A 124 0.92 10.58 -3.96
C LYS A 124 0.19 9.25 -4.15
N VAL A 125 -0.79 8.93 -3.30
CA VAL A 125 -1.64 7.74 -3.48
C VAL A 125 -2.28 7.74 -4.86
N LYS A 126 -2.83 8.89 -5.29
CA LYS A 126 -3.46 9.02 -6.61
C LYS A 126 -2.47 8.82 -7.74
N GLU A 127 -1.26 9.37 -7.64
CA GLU A 127 -0.23 9.20 -8.67
C GLU A 127 0.24 7.73 -8.77
N ILE A 128 0.45 7.06 -7.65
CA ILE A 128 0.82 5.63 -7.61
C ILE A 128 -0.30 4.77 -8.21
N LYS A 129 -1.56 5.03 -7.84
CA LYS A 129 -2.73 4.35 -8.43
C LYS A 129 -2.77 4.52 -9.94
N LYS A 130 -2.61 5.76 -10.44
CA LYS A 130 -2.55 6.03 -11.88
C LYS A 130 -1.41 5.28 -12.56
N ARG A 131 -0.24 5.17 -11.91
CA ARG A 131 0.91 4.43 -12.43
C ARG A 131 0.58 2.95 -12.58
N PHE A 132 0.00 2.31 -11.57
CA PHE A 132 -0.47 0.92 -11.68
C PHE A 132 -1.54 0.74 -12.75
N ASP A 133 -2.53 1.64 -12.82
CA ASP A 133 -3.57 1.61 -13.85
C ASP A 133 -3.00 1.72 -15.26
N ALA A 134 -1.98 2.57 -15.47
CA ALA A 134 -1.31 2.72 -16.76
C ALA A 134 -0.54 1.45 -17.15
N ILE A 135 0.19 0.85 -16.20
CA ILE A 135 0.92 -0.41 -16.41
C ILE A 135 -0.06 -1.53 -16.77
N VAL A 136 -1.18 -1.63 -16.06
CA VAL A 136 -2.24 -2.61 -16.34
C VAL A 136 -2.89 -2.38 -17.71
N LYS A 137 -3.19 -1.14 -18.08
CA LYS A 137 -3.75 -0.81 -19.41
C LYS A 137 -2.80 -1.13 -20.55
N GLY A 138 -1.49 -1.07 -20.32
CA GLY A 138 -0.47 -1.45 -21.30
C GLY A 138 -0.42 -2.96 -21.58
N ARG A 139 -1.19 -3.79 -20.86
CA ARG A 139 -1.16 -5.25 -20.95
C ARG A 139 -2.54 -5.82 -21.30
N SER A 140 -2.67 -6.38 -22.51
CA SER A 140 -3.97 -6.81 -23.06
C SER A 140 -4.50 -8.12 -22.47
N ASP A 141 -3.61 -9.07 -22.15
CA ASP A 141 -3.93 -10.36 -21.52
C ASP A 141 -4.36 -10.23 -20.05
N TYR A 142 -4.02 -9.12 -19.38
CA TYR A 142 -4.47 -8.82 -18.04
C TYR A 142 -6.00 -8.86 -17.94
N LYS A 143 -6.70 -8.04 -18.73
CA LYS A 143 -8.17 -7.92 -18.68
C LYS A 143 -8.87 -9.23 -19.00
N THR A 144 -8.35 -9.99 -19.96
CA THR A 144 -8.94 -11.26 -20.39
C THR A 144 -8.96 -12.29 -19.27
N ILE A 145 -7.86 -12.36 -18.50
CA ILE A 145 -7.68 -13.35 -17.42
C ILE A 145 -8.34 -12.89 -16.12
N THR A 146 -8.38 -11.58 -15.85
CA THR A 146 -9.14 -11.05 -14.70
C THR A 146 -10.64 -11.20 -14.90
N ASN A 147 -11.17 -10.96 -16.10
CA ASN A 147 -12.61 -11.05 -16.37
C ASN A 147 -13.13 -12.50 -16.43
N SER A 148 -12.28 -13.46 -16.81
CA SER A 148 -12.65 -14.89 -16.78
C SER A 148 -12.76 -15.47 -15.37
N THR A 149 -12.33 -14.72 -14.34
CA THR A 149 -12.29 -15.19 -12.96
C THR A 149 -13.25 -14.48 -12.01
N THR A 150 -14.08 -13.54 -12.49
CA THR A 150 -15.16 -12.94 -11.71
C THR A 150 -16.38 -13.87 -11.51
N VAL A 151 -16.30 -15.14 -11.92
CA VAL A 151 -17.40 -16.13 -11.76
C VAL A 151 -17.30 -16.94 -10.47
N ASP A 152 -16.19 -16.92 -9.71
CA ASP A 152 -16.12 -17.70 -8.48
C ASP A 152 -15.54 -16.95 -7.26
N HIS A 153 -16.43 -16.78 -6.28
CA HIS A 153 -16.18 -16.71 -4.83
C HIS A 153 -15.60 -15.39 -4.26
N HIS A 154 -16.52 -14.52 -3.88
CA HIS A 154 -16.36 -13.58 -2.76
C HIS A 154 -16.00 -14.35 -1.47
N ALA A 155 -14.72 -14.56 -1.22
CA ALA A 155 -14.20 -14.86 0.11
C ALA A 155 -13.11 -13.82 0.43
N PRO A 156 -13.25 -13.01 1.49
CA PRO A 156 -12.31 -11.94 1.77
C PRO A 156 -11.00 -12.55 2.29
N LEU A 157 -9.98 -12.59 1.43
CA LEU A 157 -8.57 -12.85 1.78
C LEU A 157 -8.07 -11.92 2.91
N ILE A 158 -8.80 -10.82 3.14
CA ILE A 158 -8.61 -9.84 4.20
C ILE A 158 -8.63 -10.47 5.60
N SER A 159 -9.51 -11.45 5.90
CA SER A 159 -9.62 -11.98 7.27
C SER A 159 -8.40 -12.82 7.68
N LYS A 160 -7.80 -13.54 6.73
CA LYS A 160 -6.64 -14.39 7.00
C LYS A 160 -5.37 -13.57 7.20
N THR A 161 -5.13 -12.59 6.34
CA THR A 161 -3.92 -11.74 6.41
C THR A 161 -4.02 -10.71 7.53
N ILE A 162 -5.19 -10.15 7.84
CA ILE A 162 -5.34 -9.23 8.99
C ILE A 162 -5.11 -9.98 10.32
N GLY A 163 -5.53 -11.24 10.44
CA GLY A 163 -5.25 -12.07 11.61
C GLY A 163 -3.74 -12.28 11.83
N GLU A 164 -3.02 -12.60 10.75
CA GLU A 164 -1.56 -12.78 10.74
C GLU A 164 -0.80 -11.48 11.02
N VAL A 165 -1.24 -10.36 10.45
CA VAL A 165 -0.64 -9.04 10.69
C VAL A 165 -0.93 -8.56 12.12
N SER A 166 -2.13 -8.80 12.65
CA SER A 166 -2.47 -8.46 14.04
C SER A 166 -1.62 -9.26 15.03
N THR A 167 -1.37 -10.55 14.75
CA THR A 167 -0.45 -11.35 15.57
C THR A 167 0.99 -10.86 15.45
N LEU A 168 1.50 -10.60 14.24
CA LEU A 168 2.86 -10.08 14.04
C LEU A 168 3.08 -8.71 14.70
N LEU A 169 2.09 -7.82 14.66
CA LEU A 169 2.13 -6.54 15.37
C LEU A 169 2.05 -6.71 16.89
N MET A 170 1.31 -7.69 17.40
CA MET A 170 1.32 -8.06 18.83
C MET A 170 2.71 -8.51 19.27
N TRP A 171 3.39 -9.34 18.48
CA TRP A 171 4.76 -9.79 18.76
C TRP A 171 5.78 -8.63 18.71
N MET A 172 5.69 -7.73 17.72
CA MET A 172 6.54 -6.54 17.64
C MET A 172 6.32 -5.57 18.82
N ARG A 173 5.07 -5.40 19.26
CA ARG A 173 4.74 -4.54 20.42
C ARG A 173 5.28 -5.11 21.74
N HIS A 174 5.34 -6.42 21.86
CA HIS A 174 5.85 -7.09 23.06
C HIS A 174 7.40 -7.09 23.14
N GLN A 175 8.09 -7.08 22.00
CA GLN A 175 9.56 -6.97 21.98
C GLN A 175 10.08 -5.57 22.32
N TYR A 176 9.30 -4.51 22.10
CA TYR A 176 9.72 -3.12 22.37
C TYR A 176 9.30 -2.55 23.73
N LEU A 177 8.43 -3.24 24.49
CA LEU A 177 7.98 -2.83 25.83
C LEU A 177 8.58 -3.68 26.97
N GLY A 178 9.46 -4.64 26.66
CA GLY A 178 10.20 -5.43 27.65
C GLY A 178 11.44 -4.69 28.16
N GLY A 179 11.24 -3.56 28.82
CA GLY A 179 12.35 -2.71 29.25
C GLY A 179 12.01 -1.67 30.30
N THR A 180 11.19 -2.00 31.31
CA THR A 180 11.23 -1.31 32.62
C THR A 180 10.72 -2.23 33.73
N ASN A 181 11.64 -2.54 34.65
CA ASN A 181 11.54 -3.18 35.97
C ASN A 181 11.10 -4.65 36.06
#